data_AF-A0A837RFA4-F1
#
_entry.id   AF-A0A837RFA4-F1
#
_cell.length_a   1.000
_cell.length_b   1.000
_cell.length_c   1.000
_cell.angle_alpha   90.00
_cell.angle_beta   90.00
_cell.angle_gamma   90.00
#
_symmetry.space_group_name_H-M   'P 1'
#
loop_
_entity.id
_entity.type
_entity.pdbx_description
1 polymer ?
#
loop_
_entity_poly.entity_id
_entity_poly.type
_entity_poly.pdbx_seq_one_letter_code
_entity_poly.pdbx_strand_id
1 'polypeptide(L)'
;MDYVKYKTDCLDKLKGFLTLEKKRPVLFIGSGLSQRYLKIPDWKGLLDTLCKSPVKMPRPLKYYLQSTNGDYPKVADKLKQKYFNYFWQHEKEYPDYLFSVDCKSK
;
A
#
# COMPACT_ATOMS: atom_id res chain seq x y z
N MET A 1 26.82 -27.95 -0.58
CA MET A 1 26.04 -27.55 0.61
C MET A 1 24.59 -27.89 0.34
N ASP A 2 23.97 -28.75 1.16
CA ASP A 2 22.56 -29.12 1.00
C ASP A 2 21.66 -28.02 1.56
N TYR A 3 20.87 -27.39 0.69
CA TYR A 3 19.95 -26.30 1.04
C TYR A 3 18.88 -26.75 2.04
N VAL A 4 18.41 -27.99 1.93
CA VAL A 4 17.39 -28.54 2.84
C VAL A 4 17.95 -28.59 4.25
N LYS A 5 19.16 -29.15 4.41
CA LYS A 5 19.88 -29.20 5.67
C LYS A 5 20.13 -27.80 6.26
N TYR A 6 20.59 -26.85 5.44
CA TYR A 6 20.79 -25.47 5.90
C TYR A 6 19.50 -24.85 6.46
N LYS A 7 18.37 -25.05 5.76
CA LYS A 7 17.07 -24.51 6.16
C LYS A 7 16.57 -25.13 7.47
N THR A 8 16.71 -26.45 7.65
CA THR A 8 16.32 -27.14 8.88
C THR A 8 17.17 -26.66 10.06
N ASP A 9 18.49 -26.57 9.89
CA ASP A 9 19.40 -26.14 10.95
C ASP A 9 19.11 -24.71 11.41
N CYS A 10 18.76 -23.80 10.49
CA CYS A 10 18.36 -22.43 10.83
C CYS A 10 17.02 -22.38 11.60
N LEU A 11 16.04 -23.19 11.18
CA LEU A 11 14.74 -23.25 11.85
C LEU A 11 14.86 -23.77 13.27
N ASP A 12 15.66 -24.81 13.49
CA ASP A 12 15.79 -25.41 14.81
C ASP A 12 16.55 -24.50 15.78
N LYS A 13 17.56 -23.75 15.30
CA LYS A 13 18.19 -22.68 16.08
C LYS A 13 17.18 -21.60 16.49
N LEU A 14 16.37 -21.13 15.55
CA LEU A 14 15.38 -20.10 15.81
C LEU A 14 14.30 -20.57 16.79
N LYS A 15 13.81 -21.81 16.65
CA LYS A 15 12.90 -22.42 17.64
C LYS A 15 13.54 -22.48 19.02
N GLY A 16 14.80 -22.91 19.11
CA GLY A 16 15.54 -22.95 20.37
C GLY A 16 15.62 -21.58 21.05
N PHE A 17 15.94 -20.52 20.30
CA PHE A 17 15.93 -19.16 20.86
C PHE A 17 14.55 -18.73 21.34
N LEU A 18 13.49 -19.02 20.59
CA LEU A 18 12.12 -18.64 20.96
C LEU A 18 11.58 -19.43 22.16
N THR A 19 12.03 -20.67 22.39
CA THR A 19 11.56 -21.51 23.51
C THR A 19 12.41 -21.36 24.77
N LEU A 20 13.73 -21.16 24.63
CA LEU A 20 14.66 -21.07 25.76
C LEU A 20 14.67 -19.67 26.39
N GLU A 21 14.61 -18.62 25.55
CA GLU A 21 14.59 -17.25 26.04
C GLU A 21 13.15 -16.85 26.41
N LYS A 22 12.91 -16.44 27.67
CA LYS A 22 11.64 -15.85 28.11
C LYS A 22 11.46 -14.40 27.61
N LYS A 23 11.73 -14.14 26.33
CA LYS A 23 11.65 -12.82 25.69
C LYS A 23 10.61 -12.85 24.58
N ARG A 24 9.84 -11.77 24.45
CA ARG A 24 8.87 -11.65 23.36
C ARG A 24 9.61 -11.23 22.08
N PRO A 25 9.42 -11.92 20.95
CA PRO A 25 10.03 -11.51 19.70
C PRO A 25 9.40 -10.20 19.22
N VAL A 26 10.24 -9.33 18.65
CA VAL A 26 9.79 -8.13 17.93
C VAL A 26 10.02 -8.38 16.44
N LEU A 27 8.98 -8.26 15.65
CA LEU A 27 9.03 -8.49 14.21
C LEU A 27 8.90 -7.16 13.46
N PHE A 28 9.92 -6.85 12.67
CA PHE A 28 9.87 -5.73 11.73
C PHE A 28 9.41 -6.24 10.37
N ILE A 29 8.16 -5.94 10.00
CA ILE A 29 7.58 -6.36 8.72
C ILE A 29 7.62 -5.19 7.75
N GLY A 30 8.25 -5.39 6.60
CA GLY A 30 8.20 -4.47 5.47
C GLY A 30 7.09 -4.79 4.47
N SER A 31 6.89 -3.89 3.50
CA SER A 31 5.90 -4.04 2.41
C SER A 31 6.12 -5.29 1.55
N GLY A 32 7.34 -5.86 1.55
CA GLY A 32 7.65 -7.08 0.81
C GLY A 32 6.83 -8.31 1.23
N LEU A 33 6.40 -8.40 2.50
CA LEU A 33 5.51 -9.48 2.95
C LEU A 33 4.16 -9.38 2.24
N SER A 34 3.56 -8.19 2.26
CA SER A 34 2.28 -7.88 1.62
C SER A 34 2.33 -8.06 0.10
N GLN A 35 3.41 -7.60 -0.55
CA GLN A 35 3.57 -7.77 -2.00
C GLN A 35 3.71 -9.25 -2.39
N ARG A 36 4.50 -10.03 -1.63
CA ARG A 36 4.76 -11.43 -1.96
C ARG A 36 3.57 -12.35 -1.69
N TYR A 37 2.93 -12.19 -0.54
CA TYR A 37 1.92 -13.15 -0.07
C TYR A 37 0.49 -12.67 -0.26
N LEU A 38 0.25 -11.36 -0.28
CA LEU A 38 -1.09 -10.78 -0.48
C LEU A 38 -1.26 -10.17 -1.88
N LYS A 39 -0.21 -10.19 -2.73
CA LYS A 39 -0.20 -9.58 -4.07
C LYS A 39 -0.65 -8.11 -4.06
N ILE A 40 -0.40 -7.41 -2.95
CA ILE A 40 -0.71 -6.00 -2.80
C ILE A 40 0.24 -5.18 -3.68
N PRO A 41 -0.25 -4.16 -4.40
CA PRO A 41 0.60 -3.35 -5.27
C PRO A 41 1.65 -2.57 -4.48
N ASP A 42 2.77 -2.27 -5.14
CA ASP A 42 3.71 -1.26 -4.67
C ASP A 42 3.15 0.15 -4.87
N TRP A 43 3.89 1.19 -4.46
CA TRP A 43 3.41 2.57 -4.56
C TRP A 43 3.03 2.96 -6.01
N LYS A 44 3.85 2.57 -6.98
CA LYS A 44 3.57 2.81 -8.41
C LYS A 44 2.32 2.05 -8.86
N GLY A 45 2.21 0.78 -8.50
CA GLY A 45 1.07 -0.07 -8.84
C GLY A 45 -0.23 0.48 -8.24
N LEU A 46 -0.18 0.99 -7.00
CA LEU A 46 -1.33 1.62 -6.37
C LEU A 46 -1.82 2.82 -7.18
N LEU A 47 -0.91 3.71 -7.59
CA LEU A 47 -1.26 4.87 -8.41
C LEU A 47 -1.83 4.46 -9.79
N ASP A 48 -1.32 3.38 -10.37
CA ASP A 48 -1.86 2.84 -11.63
C ASP A 48 -3.26 2.25 -11.45
N THR A 49 -3.51 1.52 -10.36
CA THR A 49 -4.83 1.01 -10.00
C THR A 49 -5.82 2.14 -9.78
N LEU A 50 -5.41 3.23 -9.10
CA LEU A 50 -6.26 4.42 -8.92
C LEU A 50 -6.61 5.07 -10.26
N CYS A 51 -5.66 5.15 -11.20
CA CYS A 51 -5.93 5.66 -12.55
C CYS A 51 -6.97 4.81 -13.32
N LYS A 52 -7.04 3.50 -13.03
CA LYS A 52 -7.97 2.55 -13.67
C LYS A 52 -9.29 2.37 -12.92
N SER A 53 -9.47 3.05 -11.80
CA SER A 53 -10.62 2.92 -10.92
C SER A 53 -11.93 3.44 -11.55
N PRO A 54 -13.11 3.17 -10.97
CA PRO A 54 -14.40 3.67 -11.46
C PRO A 54 -14.52 5.20 -11.52
N VAL A 55 -13.67 5.94 -10.78
CA VAL A 55 -13.51 7.39 -10.91
C VAL A 55 -12.98 7.79 -12.30
N LYS A 56 -12.66 6.81 -13.16
CA LYS A 56 -12.22 6.89 -14.56
C LYS A 56 -11.40 8.14 -14.80
N MET A 57 -10.16 8.08 -14.32
CA MET A 57 -9.20 9.14 -14.61
C MET A 57 -9.08 9.28 -16.13
N PRO A 58 -9.10 10.51 -16.67
CA PRO A 58 -9.16 10.73 -18.11
C PRO A 58 -7.89 10.26 -18.85
N ARG A 59 -6.83 9.95 -18.12
CA ARG A 59 -5.50 9.66 -18.64
C ARG A 59 -4.83 8.54 -17.82
N PRO A 60 -3.95 7.73 -18.44
CA PRO A 60 -3.19 6.69 -17.73
C PRO A 60 -2.09 7.28 -16.84
N LEU A 61 -1.55 6.48 -15.91
CA LEU A 61 -0.47 6.89 -14.98
C LEU A 61 0.72 7.54 -15.71
N LYS A 62 1.10 7.01 -16.89
CA LYS A 62 2.22 7.51 -17.69
C LYS A 62 2.09 9.00 -18.05
N TYR A 63 0.87 9.47 -18.33
CA TYR A 63 0.61 10.89 -18.63
C TYR A 63 0.92 11.77 -17.42
N TYR A 64 0.46 11.36 -16.24
CA TYR A 64 0.71 12.12 -15.01
C TYR A 64 2.20 12.13 -14.65
N LEU A 65 2.90 11.00 -14.81
CA LEU A 65 4.34 10.94 -14.60
C LEU A 65 5.13 11.86 -15.52
N GLN A 66 4.77 11.93 -16.81
CA GLN A 66 5.39 12.86 -17.74
C GLN A 66 5.15 14.32 -17.31
N SER A 67 3.94 14.63 -16.84
CA SER A 67 3.57 15.98 -16.37
C SER A 67 4.21 16.39 -15.03
N THR A 68 4.79 15.46 -14.27
CA THR A 68 5.42 15.71 -12.97
C THR A 68 6.90 15.40 -12.95
N ASN A 69 7.52 15.18 -14.12
CA ASN A 69 8.92 14.81 -14.26
C ASN A 69 9.30 13.54 -13.46
N GLY A 70 8.42 12.54 -13.44
CA GLY A 70 8.62 11.26 -12.75
C GLY A 70 8.38 11.30 -11.23
N ASP A 71 7.88 12.41 -10.69
CA ASP A 71 7.62 12.58 -9.26
C ASP A 71 6.28 11.95 -8.86
N TYR A 72 6.34 10.78 -8.20
CA TYR A 72 5.17 10.02 -7.76
C TYR A 72 4.31 10.75 -6.70
N PRO A 73 4.87 11.38 -5.65
CA PRO A 73 4.10 12.24 -4.74
C PRO A 73 3.25 13.29 -5.46
N LYS A 74 3.83 14.02 -6.43
CA LYS A 74 3.07 15.02 -7.20
C LYS A 74 1.96 14.40 -8.05
N VAL A 75 2.16 13.19 -8.56
CA VAL A 75 1.09 12.44 -9.23
C VAL A 75 -0.04 12.16 -8.24
N ALA A 76 0.28 11.67 -7.04
CA ALA A 76 -0.71 11.37 -6.00
C ALA A 76 -1.53 12.62 -5.62
N ASP A 77 -0.91 13.79 -5.51
CA ASP A 77 -1.63 15.05 -5.25
C ASP A 77 -2.63 15.40 -6.36
N LYS A 78 -2.25 15.23 -7.63
CA LYS A 78 -3.16 15.42 -8.76
C LYS A 78 -4.31 14.42 -8.74
N LEU A 79 -4.03 13.16 -8.38
CA LEU A 79 -5.08 12.14 -8.21
C LEU A 79 -6.02 12.52 -7.08
N LYS A 80 -5.49 12.91 -5.91
CA LYS A 80 -6.27 13.31 -4.74
C LYS A 80 -7.31 14.37 -5.08
N GLN A 81 -6.90 15.44 -5.77
CA GLN A 81 -7.81 16.51 -6.18
C GLN A 81 -8.93 16.02 -7.10
N LYS A 82 -8.63 15.09 -8.01
CA LYS A 82 -9.63 14.50 -8.91
C LYS A 82 -10.64 13.63 -8.17
N TYR A 83 -10.17 12.79 -7.26
CA TYR A 83 -11.05 11.99 -6.41
C TYR A 83 -11.92 12.87 -5.52
N PHE A 84 -11.34 13.91 -4.91
CA PHE A 84 -12.09 14.87 -4.11
C PHE A 84 -13.24 15.49 -4.90
N ASN A 85 -12.98 16.00 -6.10
CA ASN A 85 -14.01 16.58 -6.96
C ASN A 85 -15.05 15.54 -7.41
N TYR A 86 -14.61 14.31 -7.73
CA TYR A 86 -15.51 13.23 -8.14
C TYR A 86 -16.50 12.88 -7.03
N PHE A 87 -16.03 12.70 -5.79
CA PHE A 87 -16.90 12.36 -4.68
C PHE A 87 -17.92 13.47 -4.42
N TRP A 88 -17.51 14.74 -4.46
CA TRP A 88 -18.44 15.87 -4.31
C TRP A 88 -19.51 15.93 -5.41
N GLN A 89 -19.22 15.43 -6.61
CA GLN A 89 -20.21 15.34 -7.70
C GLN A 89 -21.19 14.18 -7.52
N HIS A 90 -20.83 13.17 -6.73
CA HIS A 90 -21.61 11.94 -6.51
C HIS A 90 -22.01 11.77 -5.03
N GLU A 91 -22.19 12.88 -4.30
CA GLU A 91 -22.43 12.89 -2.85
C GLU A 91 -23.50 11.87 -2.41
N LYS A 92 -24.60 11.79 -3.17
CA LYS A 92 -25.73 10.89 -2.88
C LYS A 92 -25.40 9.39 -2.97
N GLU A 93 -24.32 9.00 -3.63
CA GLU A 93 -23.90 7.60 -3.83
C GLU A 93 -22.93 7.11 -2.75
N TYR A 94 -22.44 8.01 -1.90
CA TYR A 94 -21.38 7.75 -0.95
C TYR A 94 -21.80 8.12 0.48
N PRO A 95 -21.20 7.50 1.51
CA PRO A 95 -21.53 7.82 2.89
C PRO A 95 -21.20 9.27 3.28
N ASP A 96 -22.09 9.91 4.04
CA ASP A 96 -21.98 11.31 4.48
C ASP A 96 -20.65 11.66 5.18
N TYR A 97 -20.01 10.70 5.85
CA TYR A 97 -18.74 10.95 6.56
C TYR A 97 -17.61 11.39 5.62
N LEU A 98 -17.66 11.04 4.33
CA LEU A 98 -16.66 11.46 3.33
C LEU A 98 -16.72 12.96 3.01
N PHE A 99 -17.84 13.61 3.32
CA PHE A 99 -18.10 15.02 3.07
C PHE A 99 -18.09 15.84 4.37
N SER A 100 -17.95 15.18 5.51
CA SER A 100 -17.88 15.83 6.81
C SER A 100 -16.59 16.66 6.95
N VAL A 101 -16.73 17.86 7.51
CA VAL A 101 -15.61 18.78 7.81
C VAL A 101 -14.81 18.31 9.04
N ASP A 102 -15.36 17.33 9.77
CA ASP A 102 -14.79 16.76 10.98
C ASP A 102 -13.57 15.89 10.66
N CYS A 103 -12.42 16.53 10.48
CA CYS A 103 -11.12 15.87 10.60
C CYS A 103 -10.85 15.59 12.08
N LYS A 104 -11.58 14.65 12.69
CA LYS A 104 -11.22 14.20 14.03
C LYS A 104 -9.98 13.33 13.92
N SER A 105 -8.82 13.94 14.18
CA SER A 105 -7.63 13.22 14.60
C SER A 105 -8.02 12.40 15.83
N LYS A 106 -8.15 11.09 15.66
CA LYS A 106 -8.08 10.14 16.77
C LYS A 106 -6.71 9.52 16.77
#